data_AF-A0A0C1PP77-F1
#
_entry.id   AF-A0A0C1PP77-F1
#
_cell.length_a   1.000
_cell.length_b   1.000
_cell.length_c   1.000
_cell.angle_alpha   90.00
_cell.angle_beta   90.00
_cell.angle_gamma   90.00
#
_symmetry.space_group_name_H-M   'P 1'
#
loop_
_entity.id
_entity.type
_entity.pdbx_description
1 polymer ?
#
loop_
_entity_poly.entity_id
_entity_poly.type
_entity_poly.pdbx_seq_one_letter_code
_entity_poly.pdbx_strand_id
1 'polypeptide(L)' 'MTQRHPGSSDPIAEFANNAFFDQSFPKQEDDFEKLSKYLEENAGYLPSMTIFDDAWKDYLAYLD' A
#
# COMPACT_ATOMS: atom_id res chain seq x y z
N MET A 1 -1.61 -8.58 0.22
CA MET A 1 -1.85 -9.07 1.60
C MET A 1 -0.63 -9.74 2.26
N THR A 2 0.41 -10.09 1.50
CA THR A 2 1.64 -10.74 1.99
C THR A 2 2.50 -9.87 2.91
N GLN A 3 2.42 -8.54 2.79
CA GLN A 3 3.28 -7.59 3.50
C GLN A 3 2.81 -7.18 4.91
N ARG A 4 1.74 -7.78 5.46
CA ARG A 4 1.13 -7.30 6.71
C ARG A 4 1.93 -7.53 7.99
N HIS A 5 2.95 -8.39 7.98
CA HIS A 5 3.87 -8.71 9.09
C HIS A 5 3.44 -8.17 10.48
N PRO A 6 2.47 -8.83 11.16
CA PRO A 6 1.88 -8.30 12.39
C PRO A 6 2.92 -8.04 13.49
N GLY A 7 2.92 -6.84 14.06
CA GLY A 7 3.88 -6.43 15.09
C GLY A 7 5.21 -5.88 14.54
N SER A 8 5.38 -5.83 13.21
CA SER A 8 6.46 -5.07 12.59
C SER A 8 6.20 -3.57 12.68
N SER A 9 7.26 -2.79 12.89
CA SER A 9 7.27 -1.32 12.77
C SER A 9 7.79 -0.86 11.40
N ASP A 10 7.87 -1.77 10.43
CA ASP A 10 8.26 -1.43 9.07
C ASP A 10 7.15 -0.60 8.41
N PRO A 11 7.47 0.54 7.75
CA PRO A 11 6.46 1.41 7.14
C PRO A 11 5.57 0.73 6.10
N ILE A 12 6.11 -0.21 5.31
CA ILE A 12 5.33 -0.96 4.30
C ILE A 12 4.39 -1.94 5.03
N ALA A 13 4.84 -2.55 6.13
CA ALA A 13 3.98 -3.42 6.93
C ALA A 13 2.85 -2.66 7.61
N GLU A 14 3.11 -1.47 8.15
CA GLU A 14 2.08 -0.59 8.70
C GLU A 14 1.08 -0.16 7.63
N PHE A 15 1.57 0.27 6.46
CA PHE A 15 0.71 0.56 5.30
C PHE A 15 -0.16 -0.63 4.91
N ALA A 16 0.42 -1.82 4.76
CA ALA A 16 -0.31 -3.03 4.38
C ALA A 16 -1.39 -3.41 5.42
N ASN A 17 -1.14 -3.16 6.71
CA ASN A 17 -2.14 -3.37 7.75
C ASN A 17 -3.27 -2.36 7.66
N ASN A 18 -2.96 -1.07 7.48
CA ASN A 18 -3.97 -0.03 7.38
C ASN A 18 -4.83 -0.17 6.12
N ALA A 19 -4.21 -0.44 4.96
CA ALA A 19 -4.91 -0.70 3.70
C ALA A 19 -5.80 -1.96 3.76
N PHE A 20 -5.48 -2.94 4.62
CA PHE A 20 -6.38 -4.08 4.85
C PHE A 20 -7.66 -3.69 5.58
N PHE A 21 -7.58 -2.76 6.54
CA PHE A 21 -8.73 -2.26 7.29
C PHE A 21 -9.55 -1.21 6.51
N ASP A 22 -8.96 -0.59 5.50
CA ASP A 22 -9.66 0.24 4.53
C ASP A 22 -10.59 -0.62 3.65
N GLN A 23 -11.90 -0.52 3.91
CA GLN A 23 -12.91 -1.28 3.19
C GLN A 23 -13.12 -0.78 1.76
N SER A 24 -12.83 0.50 1.49
CA SER A 24 -12.93 1.11 0.16
C SER A 24 -11.67 0.93 -0.69
N PHE A 25 -10.57 0.42 -0.10
CA PHE A 25 -9.34 0.19 -0.83
C PHE A 25 -9.60 -0.70 -2.07
N PRO A 26 -9.15 -0.30 -3.27
CA PRO A 26 -9.40 -1.03 -4.51
C PRO A 26 -8.54 -2.30 -4.62
N LYS A 27 -8.95 -3.37 -3.92
CA LYS A 27 -8.18 -4.63 -3.76
C LYS A 27 -7.88 -5.41 -5.05
N GLN A 28 -8.53 -5.09 -6.16
CA GLN A 28 -8.37 -5.76 -7.45
C GLN A 28 -7.69 -4.87 -8.50
N GLU A 29 -7.36 -3.62 -8.16
CA GLU A 29 -6.68 -2.71 -9.09
C GLU A 29 -5.16 -2.94 -9.01
N ASP A 30 -4.53 -2.97 -10.19
CA ASP A 30 -3.09 -3.13 -10.39
C ASP A 30 -2.50 -2.04 -11.29
N ASP A 31 -3.28 -1.01 -11.63
CA ASP A 31 -2.78 0.21 -12.26
C ASP A 31 -2.20 1.18 -11.22
N PHE A 32 -0.92 1.52 -11.38
CA PHE A 32 -0.20 2.41 -10.48
C PHE A 32 -0.89 3.77 -10.30
N GLU A 33 -1.36 4.39 -11.39
CA GLU A 33 -1.90 5.75 -11.35
C GLU A 33 -3.25 5.80 -10.63
N LYS A 34 -4.12 4.81 -10.87
CA LYS A 34 -5.40 4.72 -10.16
C LYS A 34 -5.20 4.44 -8.67
N LEU A 35 -4.25 3.58 -8.31
CA LEU A 35 -3.89 3.33 -6.91
C LEU A 35 -3.31 4.58 -6.25
N SER A 36 -2.37 5.24 -6.92
CA SER A 36 -1.75 6.48 -6.44
C SER A 36 -2.80 7.55 -6.17
N LYS A 37 -3.68 7.81 -7.15
CA LYS A 37 -4.78 8.76 -6.99
C LYS A 37 -5.71 8.41 -5.82
N TYR A 38 -6.10 7.14 -5.68
CA TYR A 38 -6.94 6.71 -4.56
C TYR A 38 -6.26 7.02 -3.22
N LEU A 39 -4.97 6.73 -3.10
CA LEU A 39 -4.19 6.93 -1.89
C LEU A 39 -4.04 8.42 -1.55
N GLU A 40 -3.74 9.27 -2.53
CA GLU A 40 -3.64 10.72 -2.33
C GLU A 40 -4.97 11.34 -1.87
N GLU A 41 -6.10 10.86 -2.39
CA GLU A 41 -7.42 11.42 -2.09
C GLU A 41 -8.04 10.82 -0.81
N ASN A 42 -7.75 9.57 -0.46
CA ASN A 42 -8.53 8.81 0.53
C ASN A 42 -7.70 8.17 1.66
N ALA A 43 -6.38 7.98 1.49
CA ALA A 43 -5.57 7.23 2.45
C ALA A 43 -4.97 8.11 3.55
N GLY A 44 -5.82 8.64 4.44
CA GLY A 44 -5.38 9.40 5.61
C GLY A 44 -4.52 8.61 6.62
N TYR A 45 -4.41 7.29 6.45
CA TYR A 45 -3.53 6.40 7.22
C TYR A 45 -2.13 6.25 6.64
N LEU A 46 -1.87 6.79 5.44
CA LEU A 46 -0.59 6.75 4.77
C LEU A 46 0.18 8.04 5.09
N PRO A 47 1.22 8.02 5.93
CA PRO A 47 1.90 9.24 6.35
C PRO A 47 2.77 9.86 5.23
N SER A 48 3.12 9.10 4.20
CA SER A 48 3.88 9.57 3.04
C SER A 48 3.61 8.68 1.83
N MET A 49 3.41 9.29 0.65
CA MET A 49 3.29 8.57 -0.62
C MET A 49 4.55 7.77 -0.98
N THR A 50 5.72 8.16 -0.45
CA THR A 50 6.97 7.41 -0.66
C THR A 50 6.90 5.97 -0.15
N ILE A 51 6.08 5.70 0.87
CA ILE A 51 5.87 4.34 1.40
C ILE A 51 5.13 3.47 0.37
N PHE A 52 4.15 4.06 -0.34
CA PHE A 52 3.48 3.37 -1.44
C PHE A 52 4.45 3.17 -2.61
N ASP A 53 5.25 4.18 -2.98
CA ASP A 53 6.24 4.05 -4.04
C ASP A 53 7.23 2.91 -3.77
N ASP A 54 7.70 2.76 -2.53
CA ASP A 54 8.63 1.70 -2.15
C ASP A 54 7.93 0.32 -2.15
N ALA A 55 6.71 0.23 -1.62
CA ALA A 55 5.91 -0.99 -1.72
C ALA A 55 5.62 -1.40 -3.18
N TRP A 56 5.45 -0.42 -4.06
CA TRP A 56 5.23 -0.65 -5.48
C TRP A 56 6.48 -1.20 -6.17
N LYS A 57 7.67 -0.66 -5.87
CA LYS A 57 8.94 -1.20 -6.36
C LYS A 57 9.14 -2.64 -5.93
N ASP A 58 8.87 -2.97 -4.66
CA ASP A 58 8.97 -4.32 -4.15
C ASP A 58 8.00 -5.27 -4.85
N TYR A 59 6.78 -4.81 -5.15
CA TYR A 59 5.80 -5.56 -5.93
C TYR A 59 6.31 -5.86 -7.35
N LEU A 60 6.82 -4.86 -8.06
CA LEU A 60 7.39 -5.06 -9.40
C LEU A 60 8.59 -6.01 -9.38
N ALA A 61 9.49 -5.86 -8.40
CA ALA A 61 10.65 -6.73 -8.25
C ALA A 61 10.28 -8.20 -7.92
N TYR A 62 9.10 -8.43 -7.33
CA TYR A 62 8.58 -9.78 -7.09
C TYR A 62 7.99 -10.43 -8.36
N LEU A 63 7.58 -9.63 -9.35
CA LEU A 63 6.99 -10.12 -10.60
C LEU A 63 8.01 -10.49 -11.69
N ASP A 64 9.24 -9.99 -11.57
CA ASP A 64 10.39 -10.39 -12.40
C ASP A 64 10.92 -11.79 -12.03
#